data_AF-A0A936U4S3-F1
#
_entry.id   AF-A0A936U4S3-F1
#
_cell.length_a   1.000
_cell.length_b   1.000
_cell.length_c   1.000
_cell.angle_alpha   90.00
_cell.angle_beta   90.00
_cell.angle_gamma   90.00
#
_symmetry.space_group_name_H-M   'P 1'
#
loop_
_entity.id
_entity.type
_entity.pdbx_description
1 polymer ?
#
loop_
_entity_poly.entity_id
_entity_poly.type
_entity_poly.pdbx_seq_one_letter_code
_entity_poly.pdbx_strand_id
1 'polypeptide(L)'
;MQVVAAYAGQIIRSTQLNLPWPAVVVQQRYTRSRGVAPYSRINVIARDGAVCQYCGARPRSRNGRTQWEELTVDHVVPRAQSVAGEVVLPWSGLRVPVTSWENTVTACAKCNRLKGARTPEQAGLTLRALPRRPDEHQLMRLAFTRSASLPPEWRSWIPDDLAATAAMAS
;
A
#
# COMPACT_ATOMS: atom_id res chain seq x y z
N MET A 1 -10.02 -3.61 27.07
CA MET A 1 -10.62 -3.48 25.72
C MET A 1 -12.13 -3.37 25.91
N GLN A 2 -12.81 -2.57 25.08
CA GLN A 2 -14.26 -2.36 25.17
C GLN A 2 -14.88 -2.43 23.77
N VAL A 3 -16.03 -3.11 23.65
CA VAL A 3 -16.83 -3.11 22.42
C VAL A 3 -17.62 -1.81 22.33
N VAL A 4 -17.49 -1.09 21.21
CA VAL A 4 -18.16 0.21 20.98
C VAL A 4 -19.12 0.18 19.80
N ALA A 5 -19.04 -0.85 18.96
CA ALA A 5 -20.02 -1.14 17.92
C ALA A 5 -20.12 -2.66 17.70
N ALA A 6 -21.29 -3.14 17.28
CA ALA A 6 -21.57 -4.54 16.99
C ALA A 6 -22.31 -4.67 15.65
N TYR A 7 -22.13 -5.79 14.95
CA TYR A 7 -22.84 -6.04 13.70
C TYR A 7 -24.32 -6.30 13.98
N ALA A 8 -25.18 -5.63 13.22
CA ALA A 8 -26.62 -5.76 13.38
C ALA A 8 -27.07 -7.23 13.20
N GLY A 9 -27.84 -7.74 14.16
CA GLY A 9 -28.44 -9.08 14.11
C GLY A 9 -27.48 -10.26 14.35
N GLN A 10 -26.19 -10.01 14.60
CA GLN A 10 -25.21 -11.07 14.85
C GLN A 10 -24.94 -11.23 16.35
N ILE A 11 -25.05 -12.46 16.85
CA ILE A 11 -24.87 -12.80 18.27
C ILE A 11 -23.94 -14.00 18.37
N ILE A 12 -22.93 -13.89 19.24
CA ILE A 12 -22.13 -15.01 19.70
C ILE A 12 -22.93 -15.72 20.79
N ARG A 13 -23.28 -16.99 20.55
CA ARG A 13 -24.04 -17.82 21.49
C ARG A 13 -23.14 -18.86 22.14
N SER A 14 -23.28 -19.01 23.45
CA SER A 14 -22.75 -20.10 24.26
C SER A 14 -23.86 -20.60 25.18
N THR A 15 -23.67 -21.75 25.82
CA THR A 15 -24.64 -22.36 26.74
C THR A 15 -25.09 -21.44 27.86
N GLN A 16 -24.25 -20.49 28.27
CA GLN A 16 -24.49 -19.56 29.38
C GLN A 16 -24.41 -18.08 28.98
N LEU A 17 -24.18 -17.76 27.71
CA LEU A 17 -23.81 -16.40 27.31
C LEU A 17 -24.33 -16.05 25.91
N ASN A 18 -24.93 -14.87 25.80
CA ASN A 18 -25.28 -14.24 24.53
C ASN A 18 -24.58 -12.88 24.46
N LEU A 19 -23.60 -12.75 23.56
CA LEU A 19 -22.89 -11.49 23.34
C LEU A 19 -23.17 -10.95 21.93
N PRO A 20 -23.32 -9.63 21.77
CA PRO A 20 -23.36 -9.04 20.43
C PRO A 20 -22.03 -9.30 19.70
N TRP A 21 -22.09 -9.60 18.41
CA TRP A 21 -20.88 -9.83 17.62
C TRP A 21 -20.09 -8.52 17.47
N PRO A 22 -18.86 -8.43 18.00
CA PRO A 22 -18.14 -7.16 18.04
C PRO A 22 -17.74 -6.71 16.63
N ALA A 23 -18.09 -5.48 16.28
CA ALA A 23 -17.68 -4.84 15.03
C ALA A 23 -16.48 -3.91 15.25
N VAL A 24 -16.48 -3.12 16.33
CA VAL A 24 -15.38 -2.22 16.69
C VAL A 24 -15.05 -2.39 18.16
N VAL A 25 -13.76 -2.58 18.45
CA VAL A 25 -13.21 -2.73 19.81
C VAL A 25 -12.13 -1.68 20.02
N VAL A 26 -12.23 -0.94 21.12
CA VAL A 26 -11.24 0.07 21.50
C VAL A 26 -10.36 -0.42 22.65
N GLN A 27 -9.10 -0.02 22.63
CA GLN A 27 -8.21 -0.19 23.78
C GLN A 27 -8.38 0.99 24.73
N GLN A 28 -8.42 0.72 26.04
CA GLN A 28 -8.50 1.77 27.07
C GLN A 28 -7.17 2.52 27.26
N ARG A 29 -6.08 1.94 26.76
CA ARG A 29 -4.75 2.55 26.77
C ARG A 29 -4.20 2.47 25.35
N TYR A 30 -3.68 3.61 24.88
CA TYR A 30 -3.03 3.67 23.58
C TYR A 30 -1.80 2.76 23.58
N THR A 31 -1.78 1.81 22.64
CA THR A 31 -0.60 0.99 22.35
C THR A 31 -0.21 1.24 20.92
N ARG A 32 1.06 1.63 20.69
CA ARG A 32 1.54 1.86 19.34
C ARG A 32 1.68 0.53 18.60
N SER A 33 0.76 0.29 17.68
CA SER A 33 0.83 -0.84 16.75
C SER A 33 1.99 -0.60 15.78
N ARG A 34 3.08 -1.36 15.91
CA ARG A 34 4.16 -1.38 14.91
C ARG A 34 3.79 -2.23 13.70
N GLY A 35 2.56 -2.09 13.19
CA GLY A 35 2.09 -2.86 12.04
C GLY A 35 2.99 -2.59 10.85
N VAL A 36 3.81 -3.56 10.45
CA VAL A 36 4.62 -3.46 9.24
C VAL A 36 3.80 -4.06 8.10
N ALA A 37 3.37 -3.23 7.14
CA ALA A 37 2.88 -3.77 5.88
C ALA A 37 4.04 -4.52 5.22
N PRO A 38 3.87 -5.82 4.92
CA PRO A 38 4.94 -6.58 4.30
C PRO A 38 5.27 -5.97 2.94
N TYR A 39 6.54 -5.99 2.57
CA TYR A 39 6.93 -5.63 1.22
C TYR A 39 6.25 -6.59 0.22
N SER A 40 5.49 -6.06 -0.72
CA SER A 40 4.86 -6.84 -1.79
C SER A 40 4.50 -5.94 -2.97
N ARG A 41 4.32 -6.52 -4.16
CA ARG A 41 3.91 -5.79 -5.36
C ARG A 41 2.66 -4.94 -5.13
N ILE A 42 1.61 -5.54 -4.56
CA ILE A 42 0.35 -4.86 -4.31
C ILE A 42 0.53 -3.68 -3.35
N ASN A 43 1.38 -3.82 -2.33
CA ASN A 43 1.58 -2.75 -1.36
C ASN A 43 2.46 -1.61 -1.91
N VAL A 44 3.40 -1.88 -2.83
CA VAL A 44 4.14 -0.82 -3.54
C VAL A 44 3.20 -0.04 -4.46
N ILE A 45 2.35 -0.75 -5.21
CA ILE A 45 1.34 -0.14 -6.09
C ILE A 45 0.37 0.73 -5.29
N ALA A 46 -0.12 0.23 -4.17
CA ALA A 46 -1.02 0.97 -3.32
C ALA A 46 -0.35 2.16 -2.60
N ARG A 47 0.92 2.04 -2.18
CA ARG A 47 1.70 3.15 -1.60
C ARG A 47 1.76 4.33 -2.57
N ASP A 48 1.93 4.02 -3.85
CA ASP A 48 2.08 4.99 -4.93
C ASP A 48 0.72 5.40 -5.55
N GLY A 49 -0.41 5.01 -4.93
CA GLY A 49 -1.75 5.39 -5.37
C GLY A 49 -2.19 4.79 -6.71
N ALA A 50 -1.57 3.67 -7.12
CA ALA A 50 -1.69 3.08 -8.45
C ALA A 50 -1.37 4.10 -9.58
N VAL A 51 -0.33 4.91 -9.37
CA VAL A 51 0.18 5.87 -10.34
C VAL A 51 1.62 5.53 -10.71
N CYS A 52 1.93 5.54 -12.01
CA CYS A 52 3.30 5.42 -12.49
C CYS A 52 4.16 6.57 -11.96
N GLN A 53 5.21 6.24 -11.21
CA GLN A 53 6.12 7.21 -10.59
C GLN A 53 7.08 7.89 -11.57
N TYR A 54 7.03 7.53 -12.86
CA TYR A 54 7.76 8.20 -13.93
C TYR A 54 6.86 9.17 -14.70
N CYS A 55 5.83 8.66 -15.37
CA CYS A 55 4.98 9.48 -16.25
C CYS A 55 3.66 9.96 -15.64
N GLY A 56 3.30 9.50 -14.45
CA GLY A 56 2.01 9.84 -13.82
C GLY A 56 0.79 9.09 -14.38
N ALA A 57 0.99 8.16 -15.33
CA ALA A 57 -0.11 7.37 -15.87
C ALA A 57 -0.79 6.51 -14.79
N ARG A 58 -2.11 6.49 -14.81
CA ARG A 58 -2.98 5.64 -13.98
C ARG A 58 -3.93 4.88 -14.91
N PRO A 59 -3.66 3.60 -15.21
CA PRO A 59 -4.51 2.81 -16.11
C PRO A 59 -5.97 2.74 -15.62
N ARG A 60 -6.91 2.91 -16.56
CA ARG A 60 -8.35 2.89 -16.27
C ARG A 60 -9.06 1.95 -17.23
N SER A 61 -10.00 1.16 -16.72
CA SER A 61 -10.90 0.33 -17.52
C SER A 61 -12.00 1.17 -18.17
N ARG A 62 -12.78 0.56 -19.08
CA ARG A 62 -13.91 1.24 -19.75
C ARG A 62 -14.96 1.81 -18.80
N ASN A 63 -15.17 1.16 -17.65
CA ASN A 63 -16.09 1.63 -16.61
C ASN A 63 -15.42 2.58 -15.60
N GLY A 64 -14.22 3.09 -15.89
CA GLY A 64 -13.52 4.05 -15.05
C GLY A 64 -12.98 3.46 -13.75
N ARG A 65 -12.71 2.15 -13.66
CA ARG A 65 -11.99 1.56 -12.52
C ARG A 65 -10.48 1.62 -12.74
N THR A 66 -9.70 1.69 -11.68
CA THR A 66 -8.24 1.65 -11.81
C THR A 66 -7.82 0.22 -12.10
N GLN A 67 -7.12 -0.01 -13.23
CA GLN A 67 -6.56 -1.32 -13.58
C GLN A 67 -5.14 -1.42 -13.04
N TRP A 68 -5.03 -1.58 -11.73
CA TRP A 68 -3.74 -1.57 -11.04
C TRP A 68 -2.88 -2.80 -11.42
N GLU A 69 -3.50 -3.87 -11.92
CA GLU A 69 -2.85 -5.09 -12.39
C GLU A 69 -1.94 -4.84 -13.61
N GLU A 70 -2.26 -3.83 -14.42
CA GLU A 70 -1.44 -3.39 -15.56
C GLU A 70 -0.16 -2.65 -15.13
N LEU A 71 -0.10 -2.20 -13.87
CA LEU A 71 1.08 -1.55 -13.31
C LEU A 71 2.07 -2.59 -12.80
N THR A 72 3.35 -2.28 -12.98
CA THR A 72 4.48 -3.08 -12.55
C THR A 72 5.21 -2.41 -11.39
N VAL A 73 6.14 -3.14 -10.78
CA VAL A 73 7.10 -2.58 -9.82
C VAL A 73 8.46 -2.56 -10.49
N ASP A 74 9.12 -1.40 -10.48
CA ASP A 74 10.46 -1.20 -11.01
C ASP A 74 11.46 -0.88 -9.90
N HIS A 75 12.71 -1.34 -10.09
CA HIS A 75 13.84 -1.04 -9.23
C HIS A 75 14.51 0.25 -9.71
N VAL A 76 14.41 1.33 -8.93
CA VAL A 76 14.97 2.63 -9.27
C VAL A 76 16.45 2.52 -9.61
N VAL A 77 17.25 1.97 -8.70
CA VAL A 77 18.59 1.47 -9.02
C VAL A 77 18.46 0.03 -9.52
N PRO A 78 18.83 -0.27 -10.79
CA PRO A 78 18.60 -1.57 -11.40
C PRO A 78 19.29 -2.72 -10.67
N ARG A 79 18.66 -3.90 -10.68
CA ARG A 79 19.26 -5.14 -10.14
C ARG A 79 20.63 -5.48 -10.73
N ALA A 80 20.85 -5.17 -12.00
CA ALA A 80 22.12 -5.36 -12.67
C ALA A 80 23.29 -4.57 -12.05
N GLN A 81 22.99 -3.52 -11.27
CA GLN A 81 23.98 -2.70 -10.56
C GLN A 81 24.12 -3.09 -9.08
N SER A 82 23.42 -4.15 -8.64
CA SER A 82 23.52 -4.60 -7.25
C SER A 82 24.83 -5.33 -6.97
N VAL A 83 25.36 -5.10 -5.77
CA VAL A 83 26.55 -5.78 -5.24
C VAL A 83 26.14 -6.47 -3.95
N ALA A 84 26.34 -7.78 -3.86
CA ALA A 84 25.88 -8.61 -2.75
C ALA A 84 24.36 -8.47 -2.45
N GLY A 85 23.54 -8.25 -3.49
CA GLY A 85 22.09 -8.09 -3.36
C GLY A 85 21.66 -6.72 -2.83
N GLU A 86 22.57 -5.75 -2.74
CA GLU A 86 22.32 -4.41 -2.25
C GLU A 86 22.67 -3.36 -3.31
N VAL A 87 22.11 -2.16 -3.16
CA VAL A 87 22.38 -0.98 -3.99
C VAL A 87 22.63 0.22 -3.12
N VAL A 88 23.39 1.19 -3.62
CA VAL A 88 23.57 2.49 -2.98
C VAL A 88 22.61 3.49 -3.63
N LEU A 89 21.76 4.12 -2.84
CA LEU A 89 20.77 5.06 -3.32
C LEU A 89 21.43 6.40 -3.68
N PRO A 90 21.31 6.90 -4.92
CA PRO A 90 22.04 8.10 -5.36
C PRO A 90 21.62 9.37 -4.61
N TRP A 91 20.39 9.43 -4.09
CA TRP A 91 19.87 10.59 -3.35
C TRP A 91 20.20 10.60 -1.85
N SER A 92 20.66 9.48 -1.27
CA SER A 92 20.92 9.41 0.18
C SER A 92 22.28 8.82 0.55
N GLY A 93 22.96 8.14 -0.38
CA GLY A 93 24.18 7.39 -0.11
C GLY A 93 23.94 6.12 0.73
N LEU A 94 22.70 5.83 1.13
CA LEU A 94 22.39 4.65 1.93
C LEU A 94 22.49 3.38 1.10
N ARG A 95 23.07 2.35 1.71
CA ARG A 95 23.08 0.98 1.17
C ARG A 95 21.84 0.25 1.65
N VAL A 96 21.07 -0.28 0.70
CA VAL A 96 19.80 -0.97 0.98
C VAL A 96 19.69 -2.26 0.17
N PRO A 97 18.91 -3.25 0.61
CA PRO A 97 18.58 -4.40 -0.23
C PRO A 97 18.01 -3.95 -1.57
N VAL A 98 18.43 -4.59 -2.65
CA VAL A 98 18.03 -4.21 -4.01
C VAL A 98 16.51 -4.24 -4.19
N THR A 99 15.84 -5.19 -3.53
CA THR A 99 14.38 -5.28 -3.50
C THR A 99 13.89 -4.82 -2.13
N SER A 100 13.56 -3.55 -2.02
CA SER A 100 13.19 -2.86 -0.78
C SER A 100 12.21 -1.72 -1.07
N TRP A 101 11.60 -1.17 -0.03
CA TRP A 101 10.68 -0.04 -0.17
C TRP A 101 11.38 1.21 -0.70
N GLU A 102 12.65 1.35 -0.36
CA GLU A 102 13.51 2.48 -0.64
C GLU A 102 14.12 2.41 -2.04
N ASN A 103 14.03 1.27 -2.73
CA ASN A 103 14.53 1.14 -4.11
C ASN A 103 13.45 0.76 -5.13
N THR A 104 12.18 0.59 -4.74
CA THR A 104 11.13 0.22 -5.70
C THR A 104 9.97 1.19 -5.77
N VAL A 105 9.45 1.35 -6.98
CA VAL A 105 8.34 2.25 -7.32
C VAL A 105 7.39 1.57 -8.30
N THR A 106 6.18 2.10 -8.36
CA THR A 106 5.17 1.74 -9.34
C THR A 106 5.52 2.32 -10.70
N ALA A 107 5.46 1.50 -11.75
CA ALA A 107 5.76 1.90 -13.11
C ALA A 107 4.76 1.29 -14.09
N CYS A 108 4.32 2.05 -15.09
CA CYS A 108 3.61 1.47 -16.22
C CYS A 108 4.57 0.66 -17.10
N ALA A 109 4.05 -0.31 -17.86
CA ALA A 109 4.86 -1.18 -18.71
C ALA A 109 5.76 -0.41 -19.69
N LYS A 110 5.25 0.71 -20.26
CA LYS A 110 6.01 1.57 -21.18
C LYS A 110 7.24 2.19 -20.52
N CYS A 111 7.08 2.83 -19.36
CA CYS A 111 8.19 3.46 -18.64
C CYS A 111 9.17 2.42 -18.10
N ASN A 112 8.66 1.31 -17.54
CA ASN A 112 9.50 0.24 -17.03
C ASN A 112 10.40 -0.36 -18.14
N ARG A 113 9.80 -0.64 -19.31
CA ARG A 113 10.54 -1.11 -20.49
C ARG A 113 11.54 -0.07 -21.00
N LEU A 114 11.16 1.21 -21.04
CA LEU A 114 12.06 2.28 -21.45
C LEU A 114 13.27 2.37 -20.51
N LYS A 115 13.06 2.26 -19.19
CA LYS A 115 14.15 2.30 -18.21
C LYS A 115 15.09 1.11 -18.37
N GLY A 116 14.56 -0.11 -18.38
CA GLY A 116 15.35 -1.34 -18.47
C GLY A 116 16.42 -1.40 -17.36
N ALA A 117 17.65 -1.77 -17.74
CA ALA A 117 18.78 -1.91 -16.81
C ALA A 117 19.50 -0.57 -16.47
N ARG A 118 18.86 0.57 -16.74
CA ARG A 118 19.42 1.92 -16.50
C ARG A 118 18.77 2.58 -15.28
N THR A 119 19.43 3.58 -14.70
CA THR A 119 18.79 4.48 -13.71
C THR A 119 17.74 5.36 -14.42
N PRO A 120 16.79 5.98 -13.68
CA PRO A 120 15.83 6.91 -14.29
C PRO A 120 16.53 8.00 -15.11
N GLU A 121 17.58 8.61 -14.57
CA GLU A 121 18.36 9.67 -15.21
C GLU A 121 18.97 9.20 -16.53
N GLN A 122 19.60 8.03 -16.52
CA GLN A 122 20.18 7.39 -17.72
C GLN A 122 19.12 7.03 -18.78
N ALA A 123 17.86 6.86 -18.37
CA ALA A 123 16.74 6.57 -19.26
C ALA A 123 15.97 7.82 -19.70
N GLY A 124 16.36 9.02 -19.24
CA GLY A 124 15.62 10.26 -19.49
C GLY A 124 14.27 10.30 -18.75
N LEU A 125 14.15 9.56 -17.65
CA LEU A 125 12.98 9.52 -16.78
C LEU A 125 13.25 10.31 -15.51
N THR A 126 12.21 10.94 -14.98
CA THR A 126 12.26 11.64 -13.69
C THR A 126 11.33 10.95 -12.72
N LEU A 127 11.81 10.75 -11.48
CA LEU A 127 10.96 10.27 -10.41
C LEU A 127 10.05 11.40 -9.92
N ARG A 128 8.76 11.09 -9.79
CA ARG A 128 7.78 12.01 -9.19
C ARG A 128 7.94 12.15 -7.68
N ALA A 129 8.35 11.08 -7.01
CA ALA A 129 8.63 11.05 -5.59
C ALA A 129 9.73 10.02 -5.31
N LEU A 130 10.56 10.29 -4.30
CA LEU A 130 11.57 9.33 -3.85
C LEU A 130 10.89 8.14 -3.15
N PRO A 131 11.23 6.89 -3.51
CA PRO A 131 10.72 5.73 -2.82
C PRO A 131 11.17 5.72 -1.35
N ARG A 132 10.22 5.49 -0.46
CA ARG A 132 10.46 5.36 0.98
C ARG A 132 9.56 4.30 1.57
N ARG A 133 9.92 3.80 2.76
CA ARG A 133 9.03 2.98 3.57
C ARG A 133 7.77 3.78 3.92
N PRO A 134 6.57 3.18 3.81
CA PRO A 134 5.34 3.85 4.18
C PRO A 134 5.35 4.25 5.67
N ASP A 135 4.85 5.43 5.99
CA ASP A 135 4.63 5.86 7.38
C ASP A 135 3.43 5.16 8.01
N GLU A 136 3.24 5.32 9.33
CA GLU A 136 2.18 4.64 10.11
C GLU A 136 0.78 4.86 9.53
N HIS A 137 0.51 6.08 9.04
CA HIS A 137 -0.76 6.40 8.39
C HIS A 137 -0.91 5.68 7.04
N GLN A 138 0.13 5.72 6.20
CA GLN A 138 0.16 5.00 4.92
C GLN A 138 0.06 3.47 5.11
N LEU A 139 0.68 2.91 6.15
CA LEU A 139 0.56 1.49 6.50
C LEU A 139 -0.89 1.12 6.85
N MET A 140 -1.59 1.99 7.58
CA MET A 140 -3.02 1.82 7.82
C MET A 140 -3.81 1.85 6.50
N ARG A 141 -3.49 2.75 5.56
CA ARG A 141 -4.12 2.74 4.21
C ARG A 141 -3.89 1.43 3.47
N LEU A 142 -2.66 0.93 3.50
CA LEU A 142 -2.29 -0.34 2.87
C LEU A 142 -3.01 -1.55 3.48
N ALA A 143 -3.33 -1.53 4.78
CA ALA A 143 -4.11 -2.60 5.39
C ALA A 143 -5.54 -2.68 4.82
N PHE A 144 -6.12 -1.54 4.45
CA PHE A 144 -7.47 -1.46 3.89
C PHE A 144 -7.55 -1.63 2.37
N THR A 145 -6.43 -1.63 1.64
CA THR A 145 -6.45 -1.86 0.17
C THR A 145 -6.87 -3.27 -0.24
N ARG A 146 -7.03 -4.19 0.71
CA ARG A 146 -7.54 -5.55 0.49
C ARG A 146 -9.01 -5.72 0.86
N SER A 147 -9.63 -4.70 1.47
CA SER A 147 -11.03 -4.75 1.88
C SER A 147 -11.91 -4.26 0.74
N ALA A 148 -12.60 -5.17 0.06
CA ALA A 148 -13.50 -4.86 -1.05
C ALA A 148 -14.65 -3.90 -0.67
N SER A 149 -15.08 -3.94 0.61
CA SER A 149 -15.99 -2.98 1.21
C SER A 149 -15.70 -2.89 2.71
N LEU A 150 -15.81 -1.70 3.28
CA LEU A 150 -15.74 -1.51 4.72
C LEU A 150 -17.14 -1.72 5.32
N PRO A 151 -17.28 -2.49 6.41
CA PRO A 151 -18.55 -2.62 7.09
C PRO A 151 -19.11 -1.24 7.50
N PRO A 152 -20.43 -1.01 7.41
CA PRO A 152 -21.04 0.26 7.77
C PRO A 152 -20.68 0.73 9.19
N GLU A 153 -20.58 -0.22 10.13
CA GLU A 153 -20.24 0.01 11.53
C GLU A 153 -18.83 0.60 11.73
N TRP A 154 -17.95 0.44 10.74
CA TRP A 154 -16.56 0.91 10.81
C TRP A 154 -16.40 2.35 10.32
N ARG A 155 -17.38 2.90 9.58
CA ARG A 155 -17.24 4.19 8.89
C ARG A 155 -16.90 5.34 9.84
N SER A 156 -17.51 5.38 11.02
CA SER A 156 -17.26 6.42 12.02
C SER A 156 -15.92 6.27 12.77
N TRP A 157 -15.21 5.17 12.54
CA TRP A 157 -14.00 4.78 13.29
C TRP A 157 -12.76 4.72 12.40
N ILE A 158 -12.89 5.03 11.11
CA ILE A 158 -11.81 5.03 10.14
C ILE A 158 -11.77 6.41 9.48
N PRO A 159 -10.58 7.04 9.33
CA PRO A 159 -10.41 8.27 8.56
C PRO A 159 -11.12 8.26 7.18
N ASP A 160 -11.73 9.37 6.79
CA ASP A 160 -12.51 9.46 5.55
C ASP A 160 -11.69 9.13 4.28
N ASP A 161 -10.40 9.47 4.29
CA ASP A 161 -9.49 9.21 3.17
C ASP A 161 -9.10 7.72 3.04
N LEU A 162 -9.26 6.94 4.10
CA LEU A 162 -9.11 5.50 4.12
C LEU A 162 -10.34 4.78 3.56
N ALA A 163 -11.54 5.30 3.83
CA ALA A 163 -12.78 4.78 3.26
C ALA A 163 -12.80 4.84 1.72
N ALA A 164 -12.19 5.88 1.15
CA ALA A 164 -12.01 6.02 -0.30
C ALA A 164 -10.97 5.04 -0.89
N THR A 165 -10.03 4.52 -0.08
CA THR A 165 -8.96 3.62 -0.53
C THR A 165 -9.45 2.17 -0.72
N ALA A 166 -10.43 1.74 0.09
CA ALA A 166 -11.07 0.43 -0.03
C ALA A 166 -11.73 0.19 -1.42
N ALA A 167 -12.17 1.26 -2.09
CA ALA A 167 -12.74 1.21 -3.44
C ALA A 167 -11.74 0.85 -4.55
N MET A 168 -10.44 0.75 -4.25
CA MET A 168 -9.43 0.23 -5.18
C MET A 168 -9.36 -1.30 -5.19
N ALA A 169 -9.93 -1.97 -4.18
CA ALA A 169 -10.02 -3.43 -4.07
C ALA A 169 -11.23 -4.01 -4.81
N SER A 170 -12.11 -3.14 -5.29
CA SER A 170 -13.35 -3.48 -5.98
C SER A 170 -13.13 -3.50 -7.48
#